data_AF-A0A957W1V8-F1
#
_entry.id   AF-A0A957W1V8-F1
#
_cell.length_a   1.000
_cell.length_b   1.000
_cell.length_c   1.000
_cell.angle_alpha   90.00
_cell.angle_beta   90.00
_cell.angle_gamma   90.00
#
_symmetry.space_group_name_H-M   'P 1'
#
loop_
_entity.id
_entity.type
_entity.pdbx_description
1 polymer ?
#
loop_
_entity_poly.entity_id
_entity_poly.type
_entity_poly.pdbx_seq_one_letter_code
_entity_poly.pdbx_strand_id
1 'polypeptide(L)'
;SAPTGETLKHLSMPQVSQWWLTRALPVQRLAAQPFSKVFSAVTRIPVDKALQELDTFYRKVMRVHDILTKPETSSIRLVLNPERMVLQEALRAYTYLQLYGYPVDAVMVNRVLPESFAQAGFGEQLEAQRGYLAEIEDSFTPLPIFKMSHQGHEVFGLDRLRAIAANLYGDRDPRDSFSTAEPYQFIEQRDGYLLSIHLPFLKNEDVSVTQKDDELIIQAKDRRRNLFLPKFLALYTVTNSQMMDDRLLVRFEKKKG
;
A
#
# COMPACT_ATOMS: atom_id res chain seq x y z
N SER A 1 -7.77 5.91 15.83
CA SER A 1 -6.94 5.56 14.65
C SER A 1 -6.39 6.84 14.08
N ALA A 2 -5.08 6.94 13.86
CA ALA A 2 -4.51 8.09 13.16
C ALA A 2 -5.16 8.20 11.76
N PRO A 3 -5.48 9.42 11.28
CA PRO A 3 -6.10 9.60 9.97
C PRO A 3 -5.25 8.93 8.88
N THR A 4 -5.92 8.35 7.90
CA THR A 4 -5.40 7.42 6.88
C THR A 4 -4.08 7.91 6.25
N GLY A 5 -3.94 9.23 6.06
CA GLY A 5 -2.74 9.85 5.49
C GLY A 5 -1.46 9.73 6.34
N GLU A 6 -1.55 9.66 7.66
CA GLU A 6 -0.38 9.56 8.55
C GLU A 6 0.09 8.10 8.72
N THR A 7 -0.86 7.17 8.80
CA THR A 7 -0.57 5.73 8.81
C THR A 7 0.07 5.26 7.50
N LEU A 8 -0.41 5.73 6.35
CA LEU A 8 0.16 5.39 5.04
C LEU A 8 1.58 5.96 4.84
N LYS A 9 1.88 7.15 5.39
CA LYS A 9 3.25 7.66 5.41
C LYS A 9 4.17 6.70 6.17
N HIS A 10 3.74 6.19 7.32
CA HIS A 10 4.54 5.23 8.10
C HIS A 10 4.71 3.88 7.38
N LEU A 11 3.70 3.41 6.64
CA LEU A 11 3.84 2.21 5.81
C LEU A 11 4.81 2.40 4.64
N SER A 12 4.98 3.62 4.12
CA SER A 12 6.00 3.89 3.09
C SER A 12 7.43 4.04 3.64
N MET A 13 7.59 4.20 4.97
CA MET A 13 8.90 4.43 5.61
C MET A 13 9.94 3.33 5.35
N PRO A 14 9.62 2.03 5.28
CA PRO A 14 10.61 1.00 4.96
C PRO A 14 11.34 1.25 3.63
N GLN A 15 10.58 1.56 2.57
CA GLN A 15 11.14 1.79 1.23
C GLN A 15 11.87 3.15 1.13
N VAL A 16 11.32 4.20 1.77
CA VAL A 16 11.98 5.52 1.85
C VAL A 16 13.28 5.45 2.67
N SER A 17 13.31 4.65 3.74
CA SER A 17 14.50 4.44 4.57
C SER A 17 15.58 3.67 3.81
N GLN A 18 15.20 2.66 3.01
CA GLN A 18 16.15 1.92 2.16
C GLN A 18 16.89 2.87 1.19
N TRP A 19 16.16 3.78 0.53
CA TRP A 19 16.74 4.79 -0.36
C TRP A 19 17.58 5.85 0.37
N TRP A 20 17.10 6.37 1.51
CA TRP A 20 17.84 7.35 2.29
C TRP A 20 19.16 6.77 2.81
N LEU A 21 19.20 5.50 3.22
CA LEU A 21 20.40 4.89 3.80
C LEU A 21 21.43 4.48 2.75
N THR A 22 21.03 3.99 1.56
CA THR A 22 21.97 3.71 0.47
C THR A 22 22.64 4.99 -0.06
N ARG A 23 21.97 6.15 0.07
CA ARG A 23 22.40 7.40 -0.59
C ARG A 23 22.90 8.51 0.34
N ALA A 24 22.39 8.63 1.56
CA ALA A 24 22.76 9.73 2.47
C ALA A 24 24.02 9.46 3.30
N LEU A 25 24.41 8.19 3.45
CA LEU A 25 25.63 7.80 4.13
C LEU A 25 26.42 6.89 3.20
N PRO A 26 27.35 7.43 2.40
CA PRO A 26 28.30 6.57 1.72
C PRO A 26 29.08 5.89 2.84
N VAL A 27 28.79 4.62 3.10
CA VAL A 27 29.48 3.82 4.12
C VAL A 27 31.01 3.94 3.93
N GLN A 28 31.43 4.07 2.67
CA GLN A 28 32.80 4.39 2.25
C GLN A 28 33.36 5.71 2.82
N ARG A 29 32.56 6.78 2.91
CA ARG A 29 32.96 8.08 3.47
C ARG A 29 32.98 8.09 5.00
N LEU A 30 32.09 7.36 5.66
CA LEU A 30 32.10 7.20 7.13
C LEU A 30 33.23 6.30 7.62
N ALA A 31 33.54 5.26 6.84
CA ALA A 31 34.68 4.38 7.09
C ALA A 31 36.04 5.04 6.76
N ALA A 32 36.05 6.20 6.08
CA ALA A 32 37.27 6.95 5.84
C ALA A 32 37.86 7.44 7.17
N GLN A 33 39.14 7.16 7.41
CA GLN A 33 39.83 7.42 8.68
C GLN A 33 39.64 8.83 9.28
N PRO A 34 39.73 9.95 8.53
CA PRO A 34 39.56 11.28 9.13
C PRO A 34 38.11 11.53 9.59
N PHE A 35 37.13 10.99 8.86
CA PHE A 35 35.71 11.21 9.15
C PHE A 35 35.25 10.36 10.34
N SER A 36 35.73 9.11 10.42
CA SER A 36 35.44 8.20 11.53
C SER A 36 35.85 8.77 12.89
N LYS A 37 37.05 9.38 12.97
CA LYS A 37 37.56 9.97 14.22
C LYS A 37 36.74 11.17 14.68
N VAL A 38 36.32 12.05 13.76
CA VAL A 38 35.47 13.21 14.09
C VAL A 38 34.09 12.76 14.55
N PHE A 39 33.47 11.82 13.83
CA PHE A 39 32.15 11.30 14.19
C PHE A 39 32.16 10.64 15.58
N SER A 40 33.14 9.78 15.84
CA SER A 40 33.27 9.09 17.13
C SER A 40 33.62 10.04 18.28
N ALA A 41 34.38 11.11 18.03
CA ALA A 41 34.65 12.14 19.03
C ALA A 41 33.39 12.95 19.41
N VAL A 42 32.56 13.29 18.43
CA VAL A 42 31.33 14.07 18.64
C VAL A 42 30.23 13.22 19.27
N THR A 43 29.99 12.03 18.74
CA THR A 43 28.86 11.16 19.15
C THR A 43 29.21 10.24 20.31
N ARG A 44 30.50 10.08 20.62
CA ARG A 44 31.05 9.08 21.57
C ARG A 44 30.70 7.64 21.21
N ILE A 45 30.28 7.37 19.97
CA ILE A 45 29.95 6.03 19.47
C ILE A 45 30.97 5.62 18.41
N PRO A 46 31.58 4.41 18.51
CA PRO A 46 32.42 3.88 17.45
C PRO A 46 31.63 3.71 16.14
N VAL A 47 32.22 4.11 15.02
CA VAL A 47 31.57 4.01 13.70
C VAL A 47 31.11 2.59 13.39
N ASP A 48 31.92 1.58 13.69
CA ASP A 48 31.57 0.18 13.45
C ASP A 48 30.30 -0.24 14.22
N LYS A 49 30.17 0.21 15.47
CA LYS A 49 28.98 -0.04 16.29
C LYS A 49 27.77 0.69 15.72
N ALA A 50 27.92 1.94 15.29
CA ALA A 50 26.84 2.69 14.65
C ALA A 50 26.36 2.01 13.35
N LEU A 51 27.29 1.49 12.54
CA LEU A 51 26.97 0.75 11.31
C LEU A 51 26.26 -0.58 11.61
N GLN A 52 26.66 -1.30 12.66
CA GLN A 52 26.01 -2.55 13.08
C GLN A 52 24.57 -2.32 13.59
N GLU A 53 24.36 -1.29 14.41
CA GLU A 53 23.03 -0.92 14.88
C GLU A 53 22.13 -0.49 13.71
N LEU A 54 22.70 0.21 12.73
CA LEU A 54 22.00 0.61 11.51
C LEU A 54 21.60 -0.60 10.66
N ASP A 55 22.49 -1.58 10.45
CA ASP A 55 22.16 -2.83 9.74
C ASP A 55 21.07 -3.62 10.47
N THR A 56 21.16 -3.69 11.81
CA THR A 56 20.17 -4.38 12.64
C THR A 56 18.79 -3.72 12.53
N PHE A 57 18.74 -2.40 12.60
CA PHE A 57 17.51 -1.64 12.38
C PHE A 57 16.95 -1.88 10.98
N TYR A 58 17.79 -1.83 9.95
CA TYR A 58 17.41 -2.10 8.56
C TYR A 58 16.79 -3.49 8.39
N ARG A 59 17.43 -4.54 8.89
CA ARG A 59 16.90 -5.91 8.82
C ARG A 59 15.53 -6.04 9.49
N LYS A 60 15.32 -5.36 10.62
CA LYS A 60 14.01 -5.35 11.29
C LYS A 60 12.94 -4.66 10.44
N VAL A 61 13.26 -3.50 9.87
CA VAL A 61 12.35 -2.74 8.99
C VAL A 61 12.01 -3.54 7.73
N MET A 62 13.00 -4.15 7.07
CA MET A 62 12.78 -5.01 5.90
C MET A 62 11.95 -6.24 6.26
N ARG A 63 12.22 -6.89 7.40
CA ARG A 63 11.41 -8.02 7.85
C ARG A 63 9.95 -7.65 8.04
N VAL A 64 9.66 -6.48 8.62
CA VAL A 64 8.28 -5.98 8.75
C VAL A 64 7.67 -5.74 7.39
N HIS A 65 8.40 -5.10 6.46
CA HIS A 65 7.93 -4.89 5.09
C HIS A 65 7.62 -6.21 4.38
N ASP A 66 8.52 -7.20 4.45
CA ASP A 66 8.35 -8.52 3.85
C ASP A 66 7.13 -9.25 4.42
N ILE A 67 6.88 -9.16 5.72
CA ILE A 67 5.67 -9.76 6.33
C ILE A 67 4.42 -9.06 5.79
N LEU A 68 4.42 -7.72 5.79
CA LEU A 68 3.25 -6.92 5.41
C LEU A 68 2.92 -6.95 3.91
N THR A 69 3.86 -7.35 3.06
CA THR A 69 3.69 -7.39 1.59
C THR A 69 3.43 -8.79 1.05
N LYS A 70 3.48 -9.82 1.88
CA LYS A 70 3.23 -11.22 1.52
C LYS A 70 1.76 -11.59 1.71
N PRO A 71 0.96 -11.74 0.63
CA PRO A 71 -0.47 -12.04 0.71
C PRO A 71 -0.80 -13.32 1.47
N GLU A 72 0.12 -14.29 1.48
CA GLU A 72 -0.01 -15.56 2.20
C GLU A 72 0.14 -15.43 3.73
N THR A 73 0.63 -14.30 4.23
CA THR A 73 0.84 -14.07 5.68
C THR A 73 0.09 -12.87 6.23
N SER A 74 -0.18 -11.86 5.42
CA SER A 74 -0.90 -10.66 5.87
C SER A 74 -1.68 -10.01 4.74
N SER A 75 -2.73 -9.29 5.13
CA SER A 75 -3.56 -8.48 4.26
C SER A 75 -4.01 -7.20 4.98
N ILE A 76 -4.47 -6.24 4.19
CA ILE A 76 -5.06 -4.99 4.67
C ILE A 76 -6.52 -4.94 4.28
N ARG A 77 -7.39 -4.57 5.23
CA ARG A 77 -8.80 -4.31 4.97
C ARG A 77 -9.08 -2.82 5.11
N LEU A 78 -9.62 -2.23 4.06
CA LEU A 78 -10.02 -0.82 4.08
C LEU A 78 -11.33 -0.70 4.85
N VAL A 79 -11.41 0.25 5.78
CA VAL A 79 -12.64 0.54 6.53
C VAL A 79 -13.07 1.96 6.20
N LEU A 80 -14.31 2.14 5.74
CA LEU A 80 -14.87 3.43 5.36
C LEU A 80 -16.35 3.53 5.71
N ASN A 81 -16.84 4.76 5.90
CA ASN A 81 -18.27 5.03 5.88
C ASN A 81 -18.69 5.37 4.43
N PRO A 82 -19.96 5.12 4.05
CA PRO A 82 -20.49 5.50 2.74
C PRO A 82 -20.79 7.01 2.69
N GLU A 83 -19.73 7.80 2.61
CA GLU A 83 -19.74 9.25 2.56
C GLU A 83 -18.72 9.73 1.51
N ARG A 84 -19.06 10.74 0.70
CA ARG A 84 -18.23 11.19 -0.44
C ARG A 84 -16.76 11.44 -0.11
N MET A 85 -16.48 12.19 0.96
CA MET A 85 -15.10 12.52 1.33
C MET A 85 -14.32 11.28 1.75
N VAL A 86 -14.95 10.42 2.56
CA VAL A 86 -14.33 9.20 3.09
C VAL A 86 -14.07 8.20 1.96
N LEU A 87 -14.99 8.08 1.00
CA LEU A 87 -14.78 7.29 -0.20
C LEU A 87 -13.55 7.78 -0.97
N GLN A 88 -13.46 9.09 -1.25
CA GLN A 88 -12.31 9.65 -1.98
C GLN A 88 -10.98 9.45 -1.23
N GLU A 89 -10.98 9.45 0.10
CA GLU A 89 -9.81 9.10 0.89
C GLU A 89 -9.46 7.61 0.81
N ALA A 90 -10.46 6.73 0.83
CA ALA A 90 -10.28 5.29 0.71
C ALA A 90 -9.74 4.90 -0.69
N LEU A 91 -10.21 5.55 -1.76
CA LEU A 91 -9.69 5.34 -3.12
C LEU A 91 -8.20 5.70 -3.20
N ARG A 92 -7.81 6.87 -2.69
CA ARG A 92 -6.39 7.27 -2.63
C ARG A 92 -5.56 6.31 -1.80
N ALA A 93 -6.08 5.91 -0.65
CA ALA A 93 -5.43 4.95 0.23
C ALA A 93 -5.20 3.61 -0.49
N TYR A 94 -6.20 3.11 -1.21
CA TYR A 94 -6.11 1.88 -1.98
C TYR A 94 -5.02 1.95 -3.05
N THR A 95 -5.03 2.99 -3.88
CA THR A 95 -3.98 3.22 -4.89
C THR A 95 -2.59 3.25 -4.26
N TYR A 96 -2.42 3.89 -3.10
CA TYR A 96 -1.13 3.95 -2.41
C TYR A 96 -0.69 2.60 -1.85
N LEU A 97 -1.60 1.84 -1.24
CA LEU A 97 -1.29 0.50 -0.76
C LEU A 97 -0.82 -0.40 -1.90
N GLN A 98 -1.52 -0.35 -3.04
CA GLN A 98 -1.14 -1.09 -4.24
C GLN A 98 0.22 -0.60 -4.78
N LEU A 99 0.43 0.72 -4.85
CA LEU A 99 1.71 1.30 -5.26
C LEU A 99 2.86 0.75 -4.43
N TYR A 100 2.72 0.63 -3.10
CA TYR A 100 3.79 0.15 -2.22
C TYR A 100 3.89 -1.37 -2.11
N GLY A 101 2.98 -2.12 -2.72
CA GLY A 101 2.99 -3.58 -2.71
C GLY A 101 2.24 -4.22 -1.54
N TYR A 102 1.36 -3.50 -0.87
CA TYR A 102 0.56 -4.02 0.23
C TYR A 102 -0.72 -4.70 -0.29
N PRO A 103 -0.95 -5.99 0.02
CA PRO A 103 -2.16 -6.70 -0.38
C PRO A 103 -3.36 -6.15 0.37
N VAL A 104 -4.38 -5.75 -0.38
CA VAL A 104 -5.70 -5.37 0.16
C VAL A 104 -6.67 -6.47 -0.21
N ASP A 105 -7.30 -7.09 0.78
CA ASP A 105 -8.13 -8.28 0.56
C ASP A 105 -9.62 -8.01 0.63
N ALA A 106 -10.05 -6.96 1.31
CA ALA A 106 -11.46 -6.61 1.45
C ALA A 106 -11.69 -5.13 1.79
N VAL A 107 -12.93 -4.71 1.58
CA VAL A 107 -13.44 -3.39 1.96
C VAL A 107 -14.60 -3.56 2.95
N MET A 108 -14.53 -2.83 4.07
CA MET A 108 -15.47 -2.86 5.18
C MET A 108 -16.23 -1.54 5.21
N VAL A 109 -17.47 -1.56 4.73
CA VAL A 109 -18.36 -0.38 4.75
C VAL A 109 -19.09 -0.34 6.08
N ASN A 110 -18.68 0.59 6.93
CA ASN A 110 -19.27 0.82 8.25
C ASN A 110 -20.45 1.79 8.19
N ARG A 111 -21.34 1.73 9.19
CA ARG A 111 -22.47 2.65 9.40
C ARG A 111 -23.45 2.70 8.23
N VAL A 112 -23.71 1.56 7.60
CA VAL A 112 -24.77 1.45 6.60
C VAL A 112 -26.12 1.62 7.30
N LEU A 113 -26.88 2.65 6.92
CA LEU A 113 -28.15 2.96 7.55
C LEU A 113 -29.19 1.88 7.18
N PRO A 114 -29.90 1.29 8.15
CA PRO A 114 -31.00 0.39 7.86
C PRO A 114 -32.17 1.13 7.16
N GLU A 115 -32.86 0.45 6.25
CA GLU A 115 -34.03 1.01 5.53
C GLU A 115 -35.16 1.47 6.46
N SER A 116 -35.25 0.90 7.68
CA SER A 116 -36.21 1.34 8.70
C SER A 116 -36.03 2.80 9.11
N PHE A 117 -34.85 3.39 8.89
CA PHE A 117 -34.59 4.80 9.19
C PHE A 117 -35.34 5.76 8.24
N ALA A 118 -35.83 5.28 7.09
CA ALA A 118 -36.68 6.09 6.21
C ALA A 118 -37.94 6.57 6.94
N GLN A 119 -38.53 5.71 7.76
CA GLN A 119 -39.72 6.02 8.57
C GLN A 119 -39.43 7.03 9.69
N ALA A 120 -38.16 7.20 10.06
CA ALA A 120 -37.69 8.16 11.05
C ALA A 120 -37.22 9.50 10.45
N GLY A 121 -37.48 9.74 9.16
CA GLY A 121 -37.17 11.01 8.48
C GLY A 121 -35.80 11.07 7.82
N PHE A 122 -35.07 9.94 7.70
CA PHE A 122 -33.75 9.88 7.07
C PHE A 122 -33.78 9.46 5.59
N GLY A 123 -34.90 9.72 4.88
CA GLY A 123 -35.08 9.28 3.49
C GLY A 123 -34.03 9.84 2.54
N GLU A 124 -33.73 11.14 2.61
CA GLU A 124 -32.72 11.78 1.75
C GLU A 124 -31.31 11.21 2.00
N GLN A 125 -30.97 10.95 3.27
CA GLN A 125 -29.69 10.37 3.65
C GLN A 125 -29.55 8.93 3.15
N LEU A 126 -30.63 8.15 3.19
CA LEU A 126 -30.66 6.79 2.63
C LEU A 126 -30.43 6.83 1.11
N GLU A 127 -31.13 7.70 0.37
CA GLU A 127 -30.94 7.82 -1.08
C GLU A 127 -29.51 8.27 -1.44
N ALA A 128 -28.96 9.28 -0.74
CA ALA A 128 -27.57 9.69 -0.93
C ALA A 128 -26.59 8.55 -0.62
N GLN A 129 -26.84 7.80 0.45
CA GLN A 129 -26.01 6.67 0.84
C GLN A 129 -26.04 5.53 -0.18
N ARG A 130 -27.20 5.25 -0.80
CA ARG A 130 -27.30 4.25 -1.88
C ARG A 130 -26.39 4.59 -3.05
N GLY A 131 -26.33 5.87 -3.45
CA GLY A 131 -25.39 6.34 -4.47
C GLY A 131 -23.94 6.06 -4.10
N TYR A 132 -23.53 6.38 -2.87
CA TYR A 132 -22.16 6.10 -2.41
C TYR A 132 -21.87 4.60 -2.27
N LEU A 133 -22.85 3.78 -1.88
CA LEU A 133 -22.69 2.33 -1.81
C LEU A 133 -22.46 1.72 -3.19
N ALA A 134 -23.20 2.17 -4.21
CA ALA A 134 -22.99 1.75 -5.59
C ALA A 134 -21.59 2.16 -6.09
N GLU A 135 -21.17 3.41 -5.83
CA GLU A 135 -19.83 3.89 -6.20
C GLU A 135 -18.72 3.07 -5.51
N ILE A 136 -18.93 2.66 -4.25
CA ILE A 136 -18.01 1.77 -3.52
C ILE A 136 -17.94 0.39 -4.20
N GLU A 137 -19.08 -0.19 -4.55
CA GLU A 137 -19.14 -1.50 -5.21
C GLU A 137 -18.42 -1.50 -6.55
N ASP A 138 -18.66 -0.49 -7.37
CA ASP A 138 -18.02 -0.34 -8.67
C ASP A 138 -16.51 -0.10 -8.53
N SER A 139 -16.11 0.79 -7.61
CA SER A 139 -14.71 1.22 -7.47
C SER A 139 -13.79 0.12 -6.92
N PHE A 140 -14.31 -0.75 -6.05
CA PHE A 140 -13.48 -1.76 -5.38
C PHE A 140 -13.62 -3.15 -5.97
N THR A 141 -14.44 -3.35 -7.00
CA THR A 141 -14.51 -4.63 -7.72
C THR A 141 -13.11 -5.03 -8.23
N PRO A 142 -12.68 -6.30 -8.07
CA PRO A 142 -13.43 -7.47 -7.58
C PRO A 142 -13.26 -7.76 -6.08
N LEU A 143 -12.75 -6.82 -5.27
CA LEU A 143 -12.56 -7.04 -3.84
C LEU A 143 -13.91 -7.30 -3.14
N PRO A 144 -13.96 -8.29 -2.23
CA PRO A 144 -15.14 -8.49 -1.40
C PRO A 144 -15.47 -7.27 -0.53
N ILE A 145 -16.74 -6.86 -0.58
CA ILE A 145 -17.27 -5.75 0.21
C ILE A 145 -18.18 -6.28 1.31
N PHE A 146 -17.84 -5.91 2.53
CA PHE A 146 -18.57 -6.29 3.74
C PHE A 146 -19.30 -5.07 4.26
N LYS A 147 -20.62 -5.13 4.35
CA LYS A 147 -21.47 -4.02 4.82
C LYS A 147 -21.88 -4.26 6.26
N MET A 148 -21.53 -3.33 7.14
CA MET A 148 -21.93 -3.35 8.54
C MET A 148 -23.02 -2.31 8.78
N SER A 149 -24.21 -2.80 9.15
CA SER A 149 -25.34 -1.93 9.48
C SER A 149 -25.04 -1.07 10.70
N HIS A 150 -25.56 0.16 10.69
CA HIS A 150 -25.55 1.05 11.82
C HIS A 150 -26.36 0.43 12.98
N GLN A 151 -25.74 0.30 14.15
CA GLN A 151 -26.34 -0.41 15.29
C GLN A 151 -27.37 0.44 16.05
N GLY A 152 -27.39 1.76 15.88
CA GLY A 152 -28.34 2.67 16.56
C GLY A 152 -28.12 2.84 18.07
N HIS A 153 -27.22 2.05 18.65
CA HIS A 153 -26.83 2.10 20.05
C HIS A 153 -25.34 1.80 20.20
N GLU A 154 -24.79 2.04 21.39
CA GLU A 154 -23.42 1.66 21.71
C GLU A 154 -23.24 0.12 21.65
N VAL A 155 -22.09 -0.31 21.11
CA VAL A 155 -21.73 -1.73 21.03
C VAL A 155 -20.81 -2.03 22.21
N PHE A 156 -21.39 -2.59 23.27
CA PHE A 156 -20.64 -2.99 24.46
C PHE A 156 -20.86 -4.48 24.78
N GLY A 157 -19.79 -5.16 25.17
CA GLY A 157 -19.80 -6.57 25.58
C GLY A 157 -19.67 -7.57 24.42
N LEU A 158 -19.25 -8.79 24.78
CA LEU A 158 -18.93 -9.85 23.83
C LEU A 158 -20.13 -10.31 22.99
N ASP A 159 -21.33 -10.32 23.55
CA ASP A 159 -22.50 -10.84 22.84
C ASP A 159 -22.90 -9.96 21.65
N ARG A 160 -22.81 -8.63 21.81
CA ARG A 160 -23.05 -7.69 20.71
C ARG A 160 -21.95 -7.77 19.65
N LEU A 161 -20.70 -7.96 20.07
CA LEU A 161 -19.58 -8.18 19.13
C LEU A 161 -19.75 -9.48 18.35
N ARG A 162 -20.23 -10.55 18.98
CA ARG A 162 -20.55 -11.83 18.31
C ARG A 162 -21.69 -11.66 17.30
N ALA A 163 -22.74 -10.91 17.64
CA ALA A 163 -23.83 -10.64 16.71
C ALA A 163 -23.35 -9.88 15.47
N ILE A 164 -22.48 -8.87 15.66
CA ILE A 164 -21.85 -8.14 14.54
C ILE A 164 -20.99 -9.09 13.70
N ALA A 165 -20.14 -9.91 14.34
CA ALA A 165 -19.29 -10.86 13.64
C ALA A 165 -20.11 -11.85 12.81
N ALA A 166 -21.19 -12.41 13.38
CA ALA A 166 -22.08 -13.33 12.68
C ALA A 166 -22.76 -12.68 11.47
N ASN A 167 -23.23 -11.44 11.59
CA ASN A 167 -23.84 -10.72 10.47
C ASN A 167 -22.83 -10.34 9.38
N LEU A 168 -21.60 -9.98 9.78
CA LEU A 168 -20.58 -9.49 8.85
C LEU A 168 -19.90 -10.65 8.11
N TYR A 169 -19.43 -11.66 8.84
CA TYR A 169 -18.64 -12.75 8.28
C TYR A 169 -19.48 -13.98 7.92
N GLY A 170 -20.62 -14.20 8.59
CA GLY A 170 -21.39 -15.44 8.46
C GLY A 170 -20.53 -16.63 8.89
N ASP A 171 -20.45 -17.64 8.02
CA ASP A 171 -19.62 -18.84 8.25
C ASP A 171 -18.14 -18.66 7.85
N ARG A 172 -17.77 -17.50 7.29
CA ARG A 172 -16.38 -17.23 6.86
C ARG A 172 -15.48 -16.94 8.06
N ASP A 173 -14.25 -17.45 8.05
CA ASP A 173 -13.29 -17.12 9.09
C ASP A 173 -12.78 -15.68 8.87
N PRO A 174 -12.86 -14.77 9.86
CA PRO A 174 -12.31 -13.43 9.72
C PRO A 174 -10.80 -13.40 9.49
N ARG A 175 -10.08 -14.51 9.70
CA ARG A 175 -8.65 -14.67 9.41
C ARG A 175 -8.36 -15.06 7.97
N ASP A 176 -9.36 -15.47 7.20
CA ASP A 176 -9.17 -15.84 5.80
C ASP A 176 -8.73 -14.63 4.98
N SER A 177 -7.92 -14.90 3.95
CA SER A 177 -7.66 -13.90 2.92
C SER A 177 -8.79 -13.92 1.90
N PHE A 178 -9.42 -12.77 1.70
CA PHE A 178 -10.57 -12.62 0.82
C PHE A 178 -10.19 -12.23 -0.63
N SER A 179 -8.91 -11.97 -0.90
CA SER A 179 -8.36 -11.77 -2.24
C SER A 179 -6.90 -12.20 -2.28
N THR A 180 -6.51 -12.84 -3.39
CA THR A 180 -5.12 -13.24 -3.65
C THR A 180 -4.47 -12.37 -4.73
N ALA A 181 -5.07 -11.22 -5.05
CA ALA A 181 -4.54 -10.34 -6.10
C ALA A 181 -3.18 -9.78 -5.68
N GLU A 182 -2.15 -10.08 -6.47
CA GLU A 182 -0.82 -9.53 -6.25
C GLU A 182 -0.77 -8.04 -6.68
N PRO A 183 -0.29 -7.15 -5.79
CA PRO A 183 -0.18 -5.72 -6.11
C PRO A 183 0.72 -5.44 -7.31
N TYR A 184 1.77 -6.26 -7.51
CA TYR A 184 2.61 -6.20 -8.69
C TYR A 184 3.22 -7.56 -9.04
N GLN A 185 3.51 -7.74 -10.32
CA GLN A 185 4.14 -8.95 -10.85
C GLN A 185 5.14 -8.62 -11.94
N PHE A 186 6.21 -9.40 -12.04
CA PHE A 186 7.12 -9.42 -13.18
C PHE A 186 6.76 -10.60 -14.09
N ILE A 187 6.45 -10.31 -15.34
CA ILE A 187 6.07 -11.30 -16.35
C ILE A 187 7.21 -11.38 -17.36
N GLU A 188 7.80 -12.56 -17.53
CA GLU A 188 8.79 -12.80 -18.57
C GLU A 188 8.11 -12.81 -19.95
N GLN A 189 8.74 -12.14 -20.91
CA GLN A 189 8.30 -12.07 -22.30
C GLN A 189 9.48 -12.43 -23.22
N ARG A 190 9.19 -12.76 -24.48
CA ARG A 190 10.21 -13.19 -25.46
C ARG A 190 11.42 -12.25 -25.56
N ASP A 191 11.18 -10.94 -25.49
CA ASP A 191 12.18 -9.90 -25.68
C ASP A 191 12.51 -9.10 -24.40
N GLY A 192 12.08 -9.60 -23.23
CA GLY A 192 12.41 -8.99 -21.93
C GLY A 192 11.36 -9.24 -20.86
N TYR A 193 11.00 -8.21 -20.10
CA TYR A 193 10.10 -8.34 -18.95
C TYR A 193 9.02 -7.26 -18.94
N LEU A 194 7.87 -7.59 -18.39
CA LEU A 194 6.79 -6.66 -18.12
C LEU A 194 6.54 -6.61 -16.61
N LEU A 195 6.78 -5.46 -16.00
CA LEU A 195 6.29 -5.18 -14.66
C LEU A 195 4.86 -4.67 -14.77
N SER A 196 3.94 -5.29 -14.04
CA SER A 196 2.53 -4.93 -14.02
C SER A 196 2.10 -4.62 -12.59
N ILE A 197 1.81 -3.36 -12.27
CA ILE A 197 1.41 -2.88 -10.94
C ILE A 197 -0.06 -2.46 -11.00
N HIS A 198 -0.90 -2.94 -10.09
CA HIS A 198 -2.26 -2.42 -9.98
C HIS A 198 -2.22 -1.00 -9.42
N LEU A 199 -2.72 -0.02 -10.16
CA LEU A 199 -2.78 1.39 -9.74
C LEU A 199 -4.15 1.95 -10.14
N PRO A 200 -5.23 1.52 -9.46
CA PRO A 200 -6.58 1.93 -9.81
C PRO A 200 -6.77 3.44 -9.61
N PHE A 201 -7.72 3.99 -10.36
CA PHE A 201 -8.15 5.40 -10.30
C PHE A 201 -7.10 6.42 -10.78
N LEU A 202 -6.02 5.96 -11.39
CA LEU A 202 -5.00 6.82 -12.00
C LEU A 202 -5.09 6.75 -13.53
N LYS A 203 -4.87 7.90 -14.16
CA LYS A 203 -4.74 8.01 -15.61
C LYS A 203 -3.27 7.99 -16.02
N ASN A 204 -3.00 7.84 -17.32
CA ASN A 204 -1.65 7.93 -17.87
C ASN A 204 -0.90 9.19 -17.44
N GLU A 205 -1.56 10.35 -17.45
CA GLU A 205 -0.98 11.64 -17.05
C GLU A 205 -0.65 11.75 -15.55
N ASP A 206 -1.25 10.90 -14.72
CA ASP A 206 -1.01 10.88 -13.27
C ASP A 206 0.27 10.13 -12.89
N VAL A 207 0.86 9.38 -13.83
CA VAL A 207 1.94 8.44 -13.57
C VAL A 207 3.13 8.69 -14.48
N SER A 208 4.33 8.74 -13.89
CA SER A 208 5.58 8.72 -14.64
C SER A 208 6.55 7.70 -14.07
N VAL A 209 7.35 7.12 -14.96
CA VAL A 209 8.31 6.06 -14.63
C VAL A 209 9.68 6.45 -15.16
N THR A 210 10.67 6.42 -14.28
CA THR A 210 12.05 6.70 -14.61
C THR A 210 12.93 5.60 -14.05
N GLN A 211 13.73 4.96 -14.91
CA GLN A 211 14.79 4.08 -14.43
C GLN A 211 16.05 4.90 -14.17
N LYS A 212 16.67 4.67 -13.01
CA LYS A 212 17.97 5.24 -12.67
C LYS A 212 18.81 4.15 -12.03
N ASP A 213 19.94 3.82 -12.64
CA ASP A 213 20.85 2.77 -12.18
C ASP A 213 20.12 1.42 -12.03
N ASP A 214 20.07 0.87 -10.81
CA ASP A 214 19.34 -0.33 -10.43
C ASP A 214 17.98 -0.05 -9.75
N GLU A 215 17.47 1.18 -9.88
CA GLU A 215 16.19 1.60 -9.32
C GLU A 215 15.18 1.96 -10.42
N LEU A 216 13.91 1.62 -10.16
CA LEU A 216 12.76 2.12 -10.88
C LEU A 216 12.03 3.13 -10.00
N ILE A 217 11.98 4.38 -10.44
CA ILE A 217 11.28 5.47 -9.78
C ILE A 217 9.91 5.60 -10.41
N ILE A 218 8.86 5.38 -9.62
CA ILE A 218 7.47 5.51 -10.03
C ILE A 218 6.89 6.71 -9.28
N GLN A 219 6.52 7.75 -10.02
CA GLN A 219 5.79 8.90 -9.50
C GLN A 219 4.33 8.73 -9.86
N ALA A 220 3.45 8.66 -8.86
CA ALA A 220 2.00 8.57 -8.99
C ALA A 220 1.37 9.73 -8.20
N LYS A 221 0.91 10.77 -8.91
CA LYS A 221 0.45 12.04 -8.32
C LYS A 221 1.46 12.61 -7.31
N ASP A 222 1.09 12.72 -6.04
CA ASP A 222 1.89 13.26 -4.94
C ASP A 222 2.80 12.22 -4.29
N ARG A 223 2.81 10.97 -4.76
CA ARG A 223 3.56 9.86 -4.17
C ARG A 223 4.61 9.31 -5.10
N ARG A 224 5.73 8.96 -4.49
CA ARG A 224 6.89 8.42 -5.17
C ARG A 224 7.29 7.10 -4.53
N ARG A 225 7.42 6.06 -5.35
CA ARG A 225 8.03 4.79 -4.96
C ARG A 225 9.35 4.63 -5.70
N ASN A 226 10.39 4.26 -4.96
CA ASN A 226 11.64 3.78 -5.56
C ASN A 226 11.68 2.27 -5.34
N LEU A 227 11.64 1.51 -6.42
CA LEU A 227 11.71 0.06 -6.43
C LEU A 227 13.11 -0.37 -6.84
N PHE A 228 13.81 -1.13 -5.99
CA PHE A 228 15.05 -1.77 -6.39
C PHE A 228 14.75 -2.89 -7.38
N LEU A 229 15.39 -2.84 -8.54
CA LEU A 229 15.21 -3.83 -9.58
C LEU A 229 15.92 -5.13 -9.18
N PRO A 230 15.27 -6.30 -9.33
CA PRO A 230 15.93 -7.58 -9.17
C PRO A 230 17.17 -7.69 -10.08
N LYS A 231 18.17 -8.45 -9.62
CA LYS A 231 19.45 -8.61 -10.35
C LYS A 231 19.27 -9.11 -11.79
N PHE A 232 18.23 -9.89 -12.08
CA PHE A 232 17.95 -10.36 -13.44
C PHE A 232 17.60 -9.22 -14.42
N LEU A 233 17.18 -8.04 -13.92
CA LEU A 233 16.92 -6.84 -14.71
C LEU A 233 18.14 -5.91 -14.86
N ALA A 234 19.31 -6.25 -14.31
CA ALA A 234 20.48 -5.36 -14.35
C ALA A 234 20.93 -4.97 -15.78
N LEU A 235 20.68 -5.85 -16.76
CA LEU A 235 21.01 -5.65 -18.18
C LEU A 235 19.84 -5.11 -19.02
N TYR A 236 18.72 -4.77 -18.38
CA TYR A 236 17.51 -4.30 -19.04
C TYR A 236 17.30 -2.80 -18.82
N THR A 237 16.66 -2.15 -19.78
CA THR A 237 16.23 -0.76 -19.71
C THR A 237 14.73 -0.65 -19.91
N VAL A 238 14.09 0.28 -19.22
CA VAL A 238 12.71 0.66 -19.49
C VAL A 238 12.62 1.25 -20.89
N THR A 239 11.77 0.69 -21.73
CA THR A 239 11.51 1.20 -23.10
C THR A 239 10.15 1.88 -23.22
N ASN A 240 9.19 1.47 -22.40
CA ASN A 240 7.84 2.05 -22.39
C ASN A 240 7.19 1.88 -21.01
N SER A 241 6.32 2.82 -20.64
CA SER A 241 5.42 2.72 -19.51
C SER A 241 4.04 3.28 -19.86
N GLN A 242 2.97 2.55 -19.55
CA GLN A 242 1.60 3.00 -19.79
C GLN A 242 0.62 2.43 -18.75
N MET A 243 -0.45 3.16 -18.49
CA MET A 243 -1.64 2.72 -17.79
C MET A 243 -2.57 1.99 -18.76
N MET A 244 -3.05 0.81 -18.37
CA MET A 244 -4.04 0.01 -19.08
C MET A 244 -4.82 -0.81 -18.05
N ASP A 245 -6.15 -0.78 -18.10
CA ASP A 245 -7.06 -1.54 -17.22
C ASP A 245 -6.70 -1.43 -15.72
N ASP A 246 -6.55 -0.21 -15.21
CA ASP A 246 -6.14 0.08 -13.82
C ASP A 246 -4.77 -0.50 -13.43
N ARG A 247 -3.90 -0.76 -14.40
CA ARG A 247 -2.54 -1.24 -14.17
C ARG A 247 -1.50 -0.38 -14.86
N LEU A 248 -0.42 -0.05 -14.16
CA LEU A 248 0.80 0.46 -14.75
C LEU A 248 1.61 -0.71 -15.30
N LEU A 249 1.83 -0.67 -16.61
CA LEU A 249 2.62 -1.61 -17.37
C LEU A 249 3.97 -0.96 -17.71
N VAL A 250 5.08 -1.52 -17.22
CA VAL A 250 6.44 -1.05 -17.50
C VAL A 250 7.20 -2.14 -18.25
N ARG A 251 7.58 -1.85 -19.49
CA ARG A 251 8.30 -2.77 -20.37
C ARG A 251 9.80 -2.57 -20.19
N PHE A 252 10.49 -3.69 -19.98
CA PHE A 252 11.94 -3.80 -19.90
C PHE A 252 12.44 -4.60 -21.10
N GLU A 253 13.40 -4.03 -21.84
CA GLU A 253 14.09 -4.72 -22.93
C GLU A 253 15.59 -4.70 -22.69
N LYS A 254 16.30 -5.67 -23.28
CA LYS A 254 17.76 -5.77 -23.12
C LYS A 254 18.42 -4.50 -23.68
N LYS A 255 19.37 -3.93 -22.93
CA LYS A 255 20.15 -2.77 -23.41
C LYS A 255 20.77 -3.13 -24.76
N LYS A 256 20.49 -2.32 -25.79
CA LYS A 256 21.23 -2.40 -27.05
C LYS A 256 22.66 -1.96 -26.75
N GLY A 257 23.60 -2.88 -26.91
CA GLY A 257 25.03 -2.63 -26.75
C GLY A 257 25.57 -1.71 -27.82
#